data_AF-A0A7V9EX15-F1
#
_entry.id   AF-A0A7V9EX15-F1
#
_cell.length_a   1.000
_cell.length_b   1.000
_cell.length_c   1.000
_cell.angle_alpha   90.00
_cell.angle_beta   90.00
_cell.angle_gamma   90.00
#
_symmetry.space_group_name_H-M   'P 1'
#
loop_
_entity.id
_entity.type
_entity.pdbx_description
1 polymer ?
#
loop_
_entity_poly.entity_id
_entity_poly.type
_entity_poly.pdbx_seq_one_letter_code
_entity_poly.pdbx_strand_id
1 'polypeptide(L)' 'MLVEGPVEVVLADGEVVRSDRPLVALCTCRRSDRLPFCDTSHRRRRPAAQPVLASGSSSDV' A
#
# COMPACT_ATOMS: atom_id res chain seq x y z
N MET A 1 10.54 -5.31 2.64
CA MET A 1 11.90 -5.81 2.42
C MET A 1 12.88 -4.70 2.78
N LEU A 2 14.00 -4.99 3.43
CA LEU A 2 15.05 -4.01 3.73
C LEU A 2 16.19 -4.17 2.74
N VAL A 3 16.74 -3.06 2.27
CA VAL A 3 17.83 -3.00 1.29
C VAL A 3 18.82 -1.93 1.76
N GLU A 4 20.11 -2.25 1.77
CA GLU A 4 21.18 -1.27 2.04
C GLU A 4 21.21 -0.24 0.90
N GLY A 5 21.33 1.04 1.25
CA GLY A 5 21.36 2.14 0.30
C GLY A 5 22.72 2.81 0.19
N PRO A 6 22.83 3.87 -0.64
CA PRO A 6 21.74 4.50 -1.42
C PRO A 6 21.19 3.60 -2.54
N VAL A 7 19.94 3.85 -2.96
CA VAL A 7 19.29 3.06 -4.02
C VAL A 7 18.66 3.94 -5.10
N GLU A 8 18.69 3.44 -6.34
CA GLU A 8 17.87 3.90 -7.45
C GLU A 8 16.90 2.78 -7.84
N VAL A 9 15.62 3.09 -7.91
CA VAL A 9 14.57 2.12 -8.25
C VAL A 9 13.99 2.50 -9.62
N VAL A 10 14.12 1.60 -10.59
CA VAL A 10 13.48 1.72 -11.90
C VAL A 10 12.09 1.10 -11.82
N LEU A 11 11.07 1.90 -12.10
CA LEU A 11 9.68 1.47 -12.16
C LEU A 11 9.34 0.86 -13.52
N ALA A 12 8.17 0.24 -13.61
CA ALA A 12 7.73 -0.48 -14.81
C ALA A 12 7.53 0.44 -16.03
N ASP A 13 7.25 1.72 -15.80
CA ASP A 13 7.13 2.77 -16.82
C ASP A 13 8.48 3.42 -17.18
N GLY A 14 9.57 2.97 -16.56
CA GLY A 14 10.91 3.52 -16.74
C GLY A 14 11.24 4.72 -15.84
N GLU A 15 10.32 5.19 -14.99
CA GLU A 15 10.62 6.24 -14.02
C GLU A 15 11.69 5.76 -13.02
N VAL A 16 12.61 6.66 -12.65
CA VAL A 16 13.66 6.39 -11.65
C VAL A 16 13.40 7.18 -10.39
N VAL A 17 13.19 6.48 -9.27
CA VAL A 17 13.03 7.08 -7.94
C VAL A 17 14.25 6.77 -7.08
N ARG A 18 14.84 7.80 -6.45
CA ARG A 18 16.07 7.69 -5.66
C ARG A 18 15.83 7.81 -4.17
N SER A 19 16.68 7.16 -3.37
CA SER A 19 16.75 7.34 -1.92
C SER A 19 18.18 7.25 -1.43
N ASP A 20 18.67 8.32 -0.82
CA ASP A 20 20.04 8.42 -0.30
C ASP A 20 20.21 7.85 1.12
N ARG A 21 19.16 7.23 1.67
CA ARG A 21 19.21 6.63 3.01
C ARG A 21 20.10 5.38 2.99
N PRO A 22 20.90 5.14 4.04
CA PRO A 22 21.79 3.98 4.13
C PRO A 22 21.03 2.65 4.27
N LEU A 23 19.75 2.69 4.68
CA LEU A 23 18.86 1.55 4.71
C LEU A 23 17.47 1.98 4.25
N VAL A 24 16.94 1.27 3.26
CA VAL A 24 15.67 1.59 2.60
C VAL A 24 14.71 0.42 2.74
N ALA A 25 13.47 0.72 3.11
CA ALA A 25 12.40 -0.26 3.13
C ALA A 25 11.61 -0.20 1.82
N LEU A 26 11.66 -1.27 1.03
CA LEU A 26 10.83 -1.42 -0.17
C LEU A 26 9.50 -2.08 0.15
N CYS A 27 8.44 -1.59 -0.48
CA CYS A 27 7.09 -2.12 -0.36
C CYS A 27 6.94 -3.38 -1.21
N THR A 28 6.61 -4.50 -0.56
CA THR A 28 6.26 -5.76 -1.24
C THR A 28 4.78 -6.13 -1.10
N CYS A 29 4.02 -5.37 -0.29
CA CYS A 29 2.62 -5.64 -0.01
C CYS A 29 1.63 -4.90 -0.93
N ARG A 30 2.12 -3.95 -1.73
CA ARG A 30 1.32 -3.07 -2.63
C ARG A 30 0.24 -2.24 -1.94
N ARG A 31 0.42 -1.92 -0.65
CA ARG A 31 -0.51 -1.07 0.14
C ARG A 31 0.07 0.30 0.48
N SER A 32 1.28 0.60 0.04
CA SER A 32 1.92 1.89 0.33
C SER A 32 1.35 2.96 -0.58
N ASP A 33 1.07 4.13 -0.03
CA ASP A 33 0.70 5.31 -0.82
C ASP A 33 1.94 6.02 -1.42
N ARG A 34 3.13 5.47 -1.16
CA ARG A 34 4.43 6.01 -1.57
C ARG A 34 5.28 4.95 -2.27
N LEU A 35 4.67 4.15 -3.16
CA LEU A 35 5.42 3.21 -3.98
C LEU A 35 6.61 3.92 -4.66
N PRO A 36 7.80 3.29 -4.72
CA PRO A 36 8.10 1.91 -4.34
C PRO A 36 8.44 1.70 -2.85
N PHE A 37 8.49 2.77 -2.04
CA PHE A 37 8.93 2.70 -0.65
C PHE A 37 7.83 2.24 0.31
N CYS A 38 8.24 1.63 1.42
CA CYS A 38 7.34 1.23 2.50
C CYS A 38 7.01 2.44 3.38
N ASP A 39 5.72 2.67 3.62
CA ASP A 39 5.17 3.72 4.49
C ASP A 39 4.48 3.15 5.74
N THR A 40 4.75 1.87 6.06
CA THR A 40 4.11 1.06 7.11
C THR A 40 2.66 0.66 6.89
N SER A 41 2.05 0.97 5.73
CA SER A 41 0.65 0.61 5.44
C SER A 41 0.36 -0.89 5.43
N HIS A 42 1.39 -1.74 5.35
CA HIS A 42 1.26 -3.19 5.54
C HIS A 42 0.69 -3.58 6.92
N ARG A 43 0.82 -2.72 7.94
CA ARG A 43 0.32 -2.96 9.30
C ARG A 43 -1.17 -2.66 9.48
N ARG A 44 -1.77 -1.89 8.56
CA ARG A 44 -3.19 -1.55 8.65
C ARG A 44 -4.01 -2.83 8.58
N ARG A 45 -4.86 -3.05 9.58
CA ARG A 45 -5.85 -4.12 9.56
C ARG A 45 -6.93 -3.72 8.56
N ARG A 46 -7.33 -4.63 7.66
CA ARG A 46 -8.55 -4.41 6.88
C ARG A 46 -9.69 -4.26 7.90
N PRO A 47 -10.55 -3.24 7.79
CA PRO A 47 -11.85 -3.31 8.44
C PRO A 47 -12.46 -4.64 8.03
N ALA A 48 -13.03 -5.39 8.98
CA ALA A 48 -13.91 -6.50 8.61
C ALA A 48 -14.90 -5.91 7.60
N ALA A 49 -14.98 -6.49 6.41
CA ALA A 49 -15.95 -6.04 5.42
C ALA A 49 -17.30 -6.09 6.13
N GLN A 50 -17.87 -4.91 6.42
CA GLN A 50 -19.24 -4.82 6.89
C GLN A 50 -20.04 -5.54 5.80
N PRO A 51 -20.80 -6.60 6.12
CA PRO A 51 -21.75 -7.13 5.15
C PRO A 51 -22.57 -5.93 4.70
N VAL A 52 -22.59 -5.67 3.39
CA VAL A 52 -23.45 -4.65 2.83
C VAL A 52 -24.87 -5.13 3.16
N LEU A 53 -25.46 -4.63 4.25
CA LEU A 53 -26.84 -4.91 4.60
C LEU A 53 -27.65 -4.28 3.47
N ALA A 54 -28.13 -5.12 2.57
CA ALA A 54 -29.08 -4.72 1.55
C ALA A 54 -30.32 -4.19 2.29
N SER A 55 -30.46 -2.86 2.35
CA SER A 55 -31.66 -2.20 2.84
C SER A 55 -32.76 -2.41 1.82
N GLY A 56 -33.41 -3.57 1.87
CA GLY A 56 -34.71 -3.79 1.27
C GLY A 56 -35.77 -3.09 2.12
N SER A 57 -36.23 -1.93 1.68
CA SER A 57 -37.44 -1.29 2.17
C SER A 57 -38.64 -2.14 1.75
N SER A 58 -39.21 -2.92 2.67
CA SER A 58 -40.56 -3.47 2.50
C SER A 58 -41.51 -2.60 3.34
N SER A 59 -42.06 -1.58 2.69
CA SER A 59 -43.35 -1.02 3.07
C SER A 59 -44.39 -1.98 2.51
N ASP A 60 -45.24 -2.58 3.35
CA ASP A 60 -46.62 -2.91 2.98
C ASP A 60 -47.45 -3.38 4.19
N VAL A 61 -48.62 -2.74 4.29
CA VAL A 61 -49.82 -2.87 5.18
C VAL A 61 -49.70 -2.58 6.68
#